data_AF-A0A1H8VPY6-F1
#
_entry.id   AF-A0A1H8VPY6-F1
#
_cell.length_a   1.000
_cell.length_b   1.000
_cell.length_c   1.000
_cell.angle_alpha   90.00
_cell.angle_beta   90.00
_cell.angle_gamma   90.00
#
_symmetry.space_group_name_H-M   'P 1'
#
loop_
_entity.id
_entity.type
_entity.pdbx_description
1 polymer ?
#
loop_
_entity_poly.entity_id
_entity_poly.type
_entity_poly.pdbx_seq_one_letter_code
_entity_poly.pdbx_strand_id
1 'polypeptide(L)'
;MKAWSLKEKFDRQDEQYNAVVARYEAAVVAAGTQLYDLKAQKDALIRDEFKTGADRSKEKVKLAAQIEAAEKALAAAEHERAHAYEYSRTVDDRITVRDLVNNWSGDYRSAVRSDELQPILERLTMARNAYYNALLDIKEFETEYEPMFRQLRDMAFTDNANHPGDYRSPQAIISNNDIPRITNEDLLTIDNYSKLPNGIDRMAWGAM
;
A
#
# COMPACT_ATOMS: atom_id res chain seq x y z
N MET A 1 -10.84 -4.39 7.04
CA MET A 1 -10.12 -4.88 5.86
C MET A 1 -10.09 -6.38 5.95
N LYS A 2 -10.62 -7.04 4.93
CA LYS A 2 -10.67 -8.49 4.79
C LYS A 2 -9.24 -9.06 4.83
N ALA A 3 -9.05 -10.15 5.57
CA ALA A 3 -7.76 -10.81 5.64
C ALA A 3 -7.47 -11.56 4.34
N TRP A 4 -6.25 -11.42 3.80
CA TRP A 4 -5.81 -12.12 2.60
C TRP A 4 -4.96 -13.34 2.97
N SER A 5 -5.63 -14.44 3.30
CA SER A 5 -4.99 -15.64 3.86
C SER A 5 -3.91 -16.26 2.97
N LEU A 6 -4.05 -16.20 1.64
CA LEU A 6 -3.02 -16.72 0.72
C LEU A 6 -1.73 -15.88 0.77
N LYS A 7 -1.86 -14.55 0.91
CA LYS A 7 -0.71 -13.66 1.08
C LYS A 7 0.00 -13.89 2.40
N GLU A 8 -0.74 -14.08 3.50
CA GLU A 8 -0.13 -14.41 4.79
C GLU A 8 0.64 -15.73 4.75
N LYS A 9 0.09 -16.75 4.08
CA LYS A 9 0.79 -18.04 3.88
C LYS A 9 2.06 -17.86 3.04
N PHE A 10 1.97 -17.09 1.96
CA PHE A 10 3.12 -16.75 1.13
C PHE A 10 4.22 -16.05 1.94
N ASP A 11 3.87 -15.05 2.75
CA ASP A 11 4.85 -14.31 3.57
C ASP A 11 5.57 -15.21 4.57
N ARG A 12 4.82 -16.08 5.26
CA ARG A 12 5.42 -17.06 6.20
C ARG A 12 6.31 -18.06 5.47
N GLN A 13 5.88 -18.53 4.30
CA GLN A 13 6.65 -19.46 3.49
C GLN A 13 7.95 -18.79 3.03
N ASP A 14 7.90 -17.55 2.55
CA ASP A 14 9.08 -16.82 2.09
C ASP A 14 10.05 -16.52 3.24
N GLU A 15 9.54 -16.14 4.42
CA GLU A 15 10.36 -15.97 5.63
C GLU A 15 11.09 -17.25 6.01
N GLN A 16 10.39 -18.40 5.98
CA GLN A 16 11.00 -19.70 6.26
C GLN A 16 12.08 -20.06 5.23
N TYR A 17 11.82 -19.85 3.94
CA TYR A 17 12.82 -20.11 2.89
C TYR A 17 14.05 -19.22 3.05
N ASN A 18 13.86 -17.92 3.28
CA ASN A 18 14.95 -16.97 3.46
C ASN A 18 15.79 -17.33 4.70
N ALA A 19 15.15 -17.76 5.79
CA ALA A 19 15.85 -18.22 6.98
C ALA A 19 16.70 -19.49 6.72
N VAL A 20 16.22 -20.42 5.89
CA VAL A 20 16.98 -21.62 5.51
C VAL A 20 18.16 -21.25 4.62
N VAL A 21 17.96 -20.41 3.60
CA VAL A 21 19.03 -19.93 2.71
C VAL A 21 20.12 -19.19 3.51
N ALA A 22 19.72 -18.31 4.42
CA ALA A 22 20.64 -17.58 5.29
C ALA A 22 21.52 -18.50 6.15
N ARG A 23 21.00 -19.66 6.59
CA ARG A 23 21.81 -20.65 7.33
C ARG A 23 22.91 -21.26 6.47
N TYR A 24 22.60 -21.61 5.22
CA TYR A 24 23.61 -22.16 4.30
C TYR A 24 24.66 -21.10 3.90
N GLU A 25 24.24 -19.85 3.69
CA GLU A 25 25.17 -18.74 3.47
C GLU A 25 26.10 -18.54 4.67
N ALA A 26 25.54 -18.52 5.89
CA ALA A 26 26.33 -18.38 7.12
C ALA A 26 27.33 -19.54 7.31
N ALA A 27 26.97 -20.77 6.93
CA ALA A 27 27.86 -21.92 6.98
C ALA A 27 29.06 -21.76 6.03
N VAL A 28 28.84 -21.29 4.80
CA VAL A 28 29.92 -21.00 3.83
C VAL A 28 30.85 -19.90 4.36
N VAL A 29 30.27 -18.82 4.90
CA VAL A 29 31.07 -17.73 5.50
C VAL A 29 31.91 -18.25 6.65
N ALA A 30 31.32 -18.99 7.59
CA ALA A 30 32.04 -19.53 8.74
C ALA A 30 33.19 -20.47 8.33
N ALA A 31 32.96 -21.38 7.39
CA ALA A 31 33.99 -22.28 6.87
C ALA A 31 35.10 -21.51 6.14
N GLY A 32 34.74 -20.49 5.36
CA GLY A 32 35.68 -19.63 4.65
C GLY A 32 36.57 -18.82 5.60
N THR A 33 35.99 -18.25 6.66
CA THR A 33 36.73 -17.55 7.71
C THR A 33 37.70 -18.49 8.42
N GLN A 34 37.27 -19.69 8.80
CA GLN A 34 38.14 -20.67 9.45
C GLN A 34 39.33 -21.06 8.56
N LEU A 35 39.10 -21.27 7.26
CA LEU A 35 40.16 -21.58 6.30
C LEU A 35 41.16 -20.41 6.18
N TYR A 36 40.65 -19.18 6.09
CA TYR A 36 41.46 -17.98 6.04
C TYR A 36 42.36 -17.84 7.28
N ASP A 37 41.78 -18.01 8.48
CA ASP A 37 42.50 -17.91 9.75
C ASP A 37 43.61 -18.97 9.87
N LEU A 38 43.35 -20.21 9.46
CA LEU A 38 44.35 -21.28 9.44
C LEU A 38 45.50 -20.99 8.47
N LYS A 39 45.20 -20.43 7.29
CA LYS A 39 46.21 -19.99 6.32
C LYS A 39 47.06 -18.85 6.88
N ALA A 40 46.43 -17.86 7.51
CA ALA A 40 47.12 -16.77 8.18
C ALA A 40 48.02 -17.25 9.34
N GLN A 41 47.57 -18.22 10.14
CA GLN A 41 48.37 -18.85 11.19
C GLN A 41 49.61 -19.56 10.62
N LYS A 42 49.44 -20.29 9.52
CA LYS A 42 50.57 -20.95 8.84
C LYS A 42 51.58 -19.95 8.29
N ASP A 43 51.13 -18.85 7.70
CA ASP A 43 52.02 -17.78 7.22
C ASP A 43 52.77 -17.09 8.37
N ALA A 44 52.10 -16.83 9.50
CA ALA A 44 52.73 -16.29 10.69
C ALA A 44 53.83 -17.20 11.23
N LEU A 45 53.60 -18.51 11.20
CA LEU A 45 54.54 -19.53 11.66
C LEU A 45 55.79 -19.61 10.77
N ILE A 46 55.60 -19.50 9.45
CA ILE A 46 56.72 -19.39 8.50
C ILE A 46 57.54 -18.12 8.78
N ARG A 47 56.88 -16.98 9.01
CA ARG A 47 57.57 -15.73 9.35
C ARG A 47 58.33 -15.82 10.68
N ASP A 48 57.79 -16.53 11.68
CA ASP A 48 58.46 -16.76 12.97
C ASP A 48 59.74 -17.60 12.80
N GLU A 49 59.67 -18.66 12.00
CA GLU A 49 60.82 -19.52 11.67
C GLU A 49 61.94 -18.72 10.97
N PHE A 50 61.61 -17.84 10.03
CA PHE A 50 62.59 -16.94 9.41
C PHE A 50 63.20 -15.92 10.37
N LYS A 51 62.47 -15.51 11.42
CA LYS A 51 62.95 -14.52 12.41
C LYS A 51 63.82 -15.15 13.50
N THR A 52 63.44 -16.33 13.97
CA THR A 52 64.03 -16.96 15.17
C THR A 52 65.00 -18.09 14.83
N GLY A 53 64.92 -18.65 13.62
CA GLY A 53 65.65 -19.85 13.22
C GLY A 53 65.16 -21.13 13.91
N ALA A 54 64.05 -21.06 14.68
CA ALA A 54 63.48 -22.23 15.35
C ALA A 54 62.77 -23.15 14.35
N ASP A 55 63.03 -24.46 14.43
CA ASP A 55 62.32 -25.45 13.60
C ASP A 55 60.84 -25.55 14.02
N ARG A 56 59.95 -25.15 13.12
CA ARG A 56 58.49 -25.19 13.31
C ARG A 56 57.82 -26.30 12.51
N SER A 57 58.57 -27.28 12.00
CA SER A 57 58.08 -28.30 11.06
C SER A 57 56.88 -29.10 11.57
N LYS A 58 56.85 -29.48 12.86
CA LYS A 58 55.71 -30.21 13.46
C LYS A 58 54.42 -29.37 13.48
N GLU A 59 54.53 -28.09 13.82
CA GLU A 59 53.40 -27.16 13.86
C GLU A 59 52.87 -26.88 12.45
N LYS A 60 53.76 -26.73 11.46
CA LYS A 60 53.39 -26.61 10.02
C LYS A 60 52.63 -27.83 9.52
N VAL A 61 53.05 -29.04 9.87
CA VAL A 61 52.36 -30.28 9.46
C VAL A 61 50.97 -30.36 10.07
N LYS A 62 50.83 -30.02 11.37
CA LYS A 62 49.53 -29.97 12.04
C LYS A 62 48.59 -28.94 11.37
N LEU A 63 49.08 -27.74 11.09
CA LEU A 63 48.31 -26.71 10.40
C LEU A 63 47.95 -27.12 8.97
N ALA A 64 48.83 -27.83 8.25
CA ALA A 64 48.52 -28.33 6.92
C ALA A 64 47.35 -29.32 6.93
N ALA A 65 47.31 -30.25 7.89
CA ALA A 65 46.18 -31.16 8.04
C ALA A 65 44.87 -30.44 8.41
N GLN A 66 44.95 -29.40 9.26
CA GLN A 66 43.79 -28.57 9.61
C GLN A 66 43.29 -27.75 8.42
N ILE A 67 44.19 -27.21 7.59
CA ILE A 67 43.85 -26.51 6.35
C ILE A 67 43.15 -27.46 5.38
N GLU A 68 43.68 -28.67 5.16
CA GLU A 68 43.04 -29.65 4.27
C GLU A 68 41.62 -30.02 4.74
N ALA A 69 41.44 -30.19 6.06
CA ALA A 69 40.12 -30.44 6.63
C ALA A 69 39.17 -29.24 6.44
N ALA A 70 39.67 -28.01 6.60
CA ALA A 70 38.89 -26.78 6.40
C ALA A 70 38.53 -26.54 4.92
N GLU A 71 39.42 -26.88 3.98
CA GLU A 71 39.13 -26.83 2.54
C GLU A 71 38.01 -27.80 2.16
N LYS A 72 38.04 -29.02 2.69
CA LYS A 72 36.96 -30.00 2.52
C LYS A 72 35.64 -29.53 3.13
N ALA A 73 35.68 -28.92 4.31
CA ALA A 73 34.49 -28.38 4.98
C ALA A 73 33.87 -27.21 4.19
N LEU A 74 34.69 -26.31 3.65
CA LEU A 74 34.23 -25.22 2.79
C LEU A 74 33.58 -25.76 1.52
N ALA A 75 34.23 -26.70 0.83
CA ALA A 75 33.68 -27.30 -0.38
C ALA A 75 32.33 -28.00 -0.13
N ALA A 76 32.19 -28.69 1.01
CA ALA A 76 30.93 -29.30 1.42
C ALA A 76 29.84 -28.23 1.67
N ALA A 77 30.16 -27.16 2.40
CA ALA A 77 29.22 -26.06 2.67
C ALA A 77 28.78 -25.35 1.38
N GLU A 78 29.70 -25.13 0.43
CA GLU A 78 29.39 -24.53 -0.87
C GLU A 78 28.47 -25.44 -1.71
N HIS A 79 28.72 -26.75 -1.68
CA HIS A 79 27.91 -27.75 -2.36
C HIS A 79 26.49 -27.82 -1.78
N GLU A 80 26.36 -27.88 -0.45
CA GLU A 80 25.07 -27.86 0.25
C GLU A 80 24.29 -26.57 -0.05
N ARG A 81 24.96 -25.41 -0.03
CA ARG A 81 24.33 -24.14 -0.39
C ARG A 81 23.82 -24.15 -1.83
N ALA A 82 24.60 -24.65 -2.78
CA ALA A 82 24.20 -24.74 -4.18
C ALA A 82 22.93 -25.60 -4.35
N HIS A 83 22.91 -26.78 -3.70
CA HIS A 83 21.74 -27.65 -3.70
C HIS A 83 20.53 -27.02 -3.01
N ALA A 84 20.72 -26.29 -1.92
CA ALA A 84 19.63 -25.59 -1.24
C ALA A 84 18.97 -24.55 -2.16
N TYR A 85 19.75 -23.79 -2.93
CA TYR A 85 19.20 -22.87 -3.93
C TYR A 85 18.48 -23.58 -5.07
N GLU A 86 19.04 -24.67 -5.58
CA GLU A 86 18.41 -25.45 -6.65
C GLU A 86 17.07 -26.01 -6.18
N TYR A 87 17.05 -26.64 -5.00
CA TYR A 87 15.84 -27.19 -4.40
C TYR A 87 14.79 -26.10 -4.16
N SER A 88 15.18 -24.92 -3.67
CA SER A 88 14.26 -23.80 -3.43
C SER A 88 13.50 -23.31 -4.68
N ARG A 89 14.02 -23.60 -5.88
CA ARG A 89 13.42 -23.25 -7.17
C ARG A 89 12.50 -24.34 -7.71
N THR A 90 12.64 -25.58 -7.24
CA THR A 90 11.94 -26.76 -7.77
C THR A 90 10.91 -27.33 -6.80
N VAL A 91 10.70 -26.70 -5.63
CA VAL A 91 9.66 -27.15 -4.70
C VAL A 91 8.27 -26.87 -5.29
N ASP A 92 7.56 -27.94 -5.64
CA ASP A 92 6.24 -27.91 -6.30
C ASP A 92 5.12 -27.32 -5.43
N ASP A 93 5.30 -27.19 -4.12
CA ASP A 93 4.30 -26.66 -3.19
C ASP A 93 4.50 -25.17 -2.84
N ARG A 94 5.43 -24.48 -3.52
CA ARG A 94 5.70 -23.06 -3.28
C ARG A 94 4.58 -22.19 -3.82
N ILE A 95 3.95 -21.40 -2.95
CA ILE A 95 3.03 -20.35 -3.37
C ILE A 95 3.85 -19.34 -4.17
N THR A 96 3.45 -19.11 -5.42
CA THR A 96 4.12 -18.18 -6.30
C THR A 96 3.44 -16.82 -6.32
N VAL A 97 4.15 -15.80 -6.79
CA VAL A 97 3.55 -14.50 -7.08
C VAL A 97 2.40 -14.64 -8.08
N ARG A 98 2.47 -15.58 -9.03
CA ARG A 98 1.38 -15.85 -9.97
C ARG A 98 0.12 -16.34 -9.26
N ASP A 99 0.26 -17.19 -8.24
CA ASP A 99 -0.88 -17.65 -7.43
C ASP A 99 -1.53 -16.50 -6.67
N LEU A 100 -0.72 -15.58 -6.14
CA LEU A 100 -1.22 -14.35 -5.51
C LEU A 100 -1.98 -13.48 -6.51
N VAL A 101 -1.42 -13.24 -7.71
CA VAL A 101 -2.10 -12.42 -8.73
C VAL A 101 -3.42 -13.06 -9.18
N ASN A 102 -3.44 -14.38 -9.37
CA ASN A 102 -4.64 -15.12 -9.74
C ASN A 102 -5.71 -15.03 -8.63
N ASN A 103 -5.33 -15.24 -7.38
CA ASN A 103 -6.25 -15.16 -6.25
C ASN A 103 -6.76 -13.73 -6.02
N TRP A 104 -5.88 -12.73 -6.14
CA TRP A 104 -6.27 -11.31 -6.09
C TRP A 104 -7.30 -11.01 -7.16
N SER A 105 -7.01 -11.35 -8.41
CA SER A 105 -7.87 -11.00 -9.55
C SER A 105 -9.19 -11.79 -9.57
N GLY A 106 -9.23 -12.96 -8.92
CA GLY A 106 -10.41 -13.81 -8.77
C GLY A 106 -11.16 -13.58 -7.47
N ASP A 107 -11.16 -14.62 -6.62
CA ASP A 107 -12.06 -14.73 -5.48
C ASP A 107 -11.86 -13.63 -4.44
N TYR A 108 -10.61 -13.25 -4.14
CA TYR A 108 -10.33 -12.29 -3.08
C TYR A 108 -10.88 -10.90 -3.42
N ARG A 109 -10.55 -10.36 -4.61
CA ARG A 109 -11.09 -9.06 -5.04
C ARG A 109 -12.60 -9.10 -5.16
N SER A 110 -13.17 -10.19 -5.68
CA SER A 110 -14.63 -10.31 -5.81
C SER A 110 -15.31 -10.22 -4.45
N ALA A 111 -14.76 -10.90 -3.44
CA ALA A 111 -15.27 -10.87 -2.08
C ALA A 111 -15.08 -9.50 -1.41
N VAL A 112 -13.93 -8.84 -1.56
CA VAL A 112 -13.71 -7.47 -1.05
C VAL A 112 -14.66 -6.47 -1.71
N ARG A 113 -14.88 -6.61 -3.03
CA ARG A 113 -15.82 -5.74 -3.74
C ARG A 113 -17.25 -5.91 -3.25
N SER A 114 -17.69 -7.15 -3.05
CA SER A 114 -19.02 -7.46 -2.55
C SER A 114 -19.21 -6.98 -1.10
N ASP A 115 -18.26 -7.27 -0.22
CA ASP A 115 -18.47 -7.09 1.22
C ASP A 115 -18.11 -5.68 1.70
N GLU A 116 -17.13 -5.02 1.07
CA GLU A 116 -16.61 -3.73 1.53
C GLU A 116 -16.93 -2.57 0.56
N LEU A 117 -16.75 -2.77 -0.74
CA LEU A 117 -16.95 -1.70 -1.72
C LEU A 117 -18.43 -1.47 -2.05
N GLN A 118 -19.20 -2.54 -2.23
CA GLN A 118 -20.59 -2.45 -2.66
C GLN A 118 -21.45 -1.61 -1.70
N PRO A 119 -21.36 -1.75 -0.36
CA PRO A 119 -22.08 -0.87 0.57
C PRO A 119 -21.69 0.62 0.42
N ILE A 120 -20.44 0.92 0.06
CA ILE A 120 -19.99 2.30 -0.19
C ILE A 120 -20.64 2.85 -1.47
N LEU A 121 -20.68 2.04 -2.54
CA LEU A 121 -21.30 2.42 -3.81
C LEU A 121 -22.82 2.62 -3.67
N GLU A 122 -23.48 1.78 -2.87
CA GLU A 122 -24.90 1.92 -2.55
C GLU A 122 -25.17 3.22 -1.81
N ARG A 123 -24.34 3.55 -0.80
CA ARG A 123 -24.42 4.84 -0.10
C ARG A 123 -24.23 6.03 -1.05
N LEU A 124 -23.27 5.96 -1.96
CA LEU A 124 -23.06 7.02 -2.96
C LEU A 124 -24.28 7.17 -3.88
N THR A 125 -24.90 6.04 -4.27
CA THR A 125 -26.11 6.04 -5.09
C THR A 125 -27.28 6.66 -4.35
N MET A 126 -27.48 6.30 -3.08
CA MET A 126 -28.53 6.88 -2.22
C MET A 126 -28.33 8.40 -2.04
N ALA A 127 -27.11 8.84 -1.74
CA ALA A 127 -26.78 10.24 -1.56
C ALA A 127 -27.02 11.04 -2.86
N ARG A 128 -26.65 10.49 -4.02
CA ARG A 128 -26.90 11.09 -5.32
C ARG A 128 -28.40 11.25 -5.59
N ASN A 129 -29.19 10.22 -5.31
CA ASN A 129 -30.65 10.26 -5.49
C ASN A 129 -31.29 11.30 -4.55
N ALA A 130 -30.89 11.33 -3.28
CA ALA A 130 -31.39 12.30 -2.31
C ALA A 130 -31.06 13.75 -2.75
N TYR A 131 -29.84 14.00 -3.22
CA TYR A 131 -29.43 15.30 -3.73
C TYR A 131 -30.27 15.73 -4.95
N TYR A 132 -30.49 14.83 -5.92
CA TYR A 132 -31.30 15.15 -7.09
C TYR A 132 -32.78 15.35 -6.78
N ASN A 133 -33.35 14.59 -5.84
CA ASN A 133 -34.72 14.84 -5.39
C ASN A 133 -34.83 16.20 -4.69
N ALA A 134 -33.88 16.55 -3.82
CA ALA A 134 -33.87 17.88 -3.19
C ALA A 134 -33.74 19.02 -4.22
N LEU A 135 -32.97 18.83 -5.30
CA LEU A 135 -32.93 19.79 -6.41
C LEU A 135 -34.27 19.92 -7.13
N LEU A 136 -35.01 18.82 -7.28
CA LEU A 136 -36.35 18.85 -7.86
C LEU A 136 -37.33 19.56 -6.92
N ASP A 137 -37.30 19.27 -5.62
CA ASP A 137 -38.13 19.94 -4.61
C ASP A 137 -37.91 21.46 -4.63
N ILE A 138 -36.65 21.91 -4.79
CA ILE A 138 -36.33 23.33 -4.97
C ILE A 138 -37.01 23.91 -6.22
N LYS A 139 -37.07 23.17 -7.33
CA LYS A 139 -37.73 23.64 -8.56
C LYS A 139 -39.25 23.66 -8.44
N GLU A 140 -39.83 22.71 -7.74
CA GLU A 140 -41.26 22.73 -7.40
C GLU A 140 -41.58 23.93 -6.51
N PHE A 141 -40.76 24.18 -5.50
CA PHE A 141 -40.89 25.35 -4.63
C PHE A 141 -40.72 26.67 -5.39
N GLU A 142 -39.72 26.82 -6.26
CA GLU A 142 -39.59 27.99 -7.14
C GLU A 142 -40.86 28.21 -7.98
N THR A 143 -41.41 27.13 -8.53
CA THR A 143 -42.62 27.18 -9.37
C THR A 143 -43.85 27.63 -8.58
N GLU A 144 -43.98 27.20 -7.33
CA GLU A 144 -45.07 27.59 -6.43
C GLU A 144 -45.10 29.10 -6.18
N TYR A 145 -43.93 29.72 -5.97
CA TYR A 145 -43.82 31.14 -5.61
C TYR A 145 -43.58 32.08 -6.80
N GLU A 146 -43.22 31.56 -7.98
CA GLU A 146 -42.98 32.33 -9.20
C GLU A 146 -44.14 33.27 -9.59
N PRO A 147 -45.43 32.88 -9.50
CA PRO A 147 -46.53 33.80 -9.82
C PRO A 147 -46.54 35.05 -8.93
N MET A 148 -46.30 34.88 -7.63
CA MET A 148 -46.26 35.97 -6.67
C MET A 148 -45.05 36.88 -6.92
N PHE A 149 -43.88 36.28 -7.18
CA PHE A 149 -42.67 37.02 -7.53
C PHE A 149 -42.86 37.87 -8.80
N ARG A 150 -43.43 37.29 -9.86
CA ARG A 150 -43.76 38.02 -11.10
C ARG A 150 -44.69 39.20 -10.83
N GLN A 151 -45.74 38.97 -10.05
CA GLN A 151 -46.69 40.03 -9.71
C GLN A 151 -46.01 41.19 -8.97
N LEU A 152 -45.17 40.90 -7.98
CA LEU A 152 -44.40 41.90 -7.24
C LEU A 152 -43.40 42.64 -8.13
N ARG A 153 -42.72 41.93 -9.02
CA ARG A 153 -41.77 42.53 -9.97
C ARG A 153 -42.47 43.48 -10.93
N ASP A 154 -43.64 43.11 -11.45
CA ASP A 154 -44.40 43.93 -12.38
C ASP A 154 -44.97 45.19 -11.68
N MET A 155 -45.38 45.05 -10.41
CA MET A 155 -45.74 46.19 -9.56
C MET A 155 -44.55 47.13 -9.32
N ALA A 156 -43.39 46.58 -8.95
CA ALA A 156 -42.18 47.38 -8.72
C ALA A 156 -41.70 48.11 -9.98
N PHE A 157 -41.78 47.46 -11.16
CA PHE A 157 -41.47 48.11 -12.43
C PHE A 157 -42.36 49.33 -12.69
N THR A 158 -43.67 49.18 -12.46
CA THR A 158 -44.64 50.27 -12.60
C THR A 158 -44.34 51.41 -11.63
N ASP A 159 -44.02 51.09 -10.37
CA ASP A 159 -43.72 52.06 -9.33
C ASP A 159 -42.43 52.84 -9.63
N ASN A 160 -41.36 52.16 -10.07
CA ASN A 160 -40.10 52.78 -10.46
C ASN A 160 -40.26 53.80 -11.59
N ALA A 161 -41.20 53.58 -12.52
CA ALA A 161 -41.49 54.53 -13.59
C ALA A 161 -42.11 55.84 -13.06
N ASN A 162 -42.83 55.77 -11.94
CA ASN A 162 -43.44 56.92 -11.27
C ASN A 162 -42.50 57.60 -10.26
N HIS A 163 -41.42 56.93 -9.84
CA HIS A 163 -40.46 57.41 -8.86
C HIS A 163 -39.01 57.37 -9.39
N PRO A 164 -38.66 58.22 -10.39
CA PRO A 164 -37.35 58.21 -10.99
C PRO A 164 -36.26 58.55 -9.95
N GLY A 165 -35.30 57.63 -9.77
CA GLY A 165 -34.18 57.76 -8.84
C GLY A 165 -34.27 56.89 -7.58
N ASP A 166 -35.44 56.32 -7.25
CA ASP A 166 -35.62 55.35 -6.15
C ASP A 166 -35.93 53.95 -6.72
N TYR A 167 -34.92 53.31 -7.32
CA TYR A 167 -35.10 52.02 -7.97
C TYR A 167 -35.21 50.88 -6.96
N ARG A 168 -36.32 50.13 -7.03
CA ARG A 168 -36.56 48.92 -6.22
C ARG A 168 -36.78 47.71 -7.11
N SER A 169 -36.15 46.59 -6.75
CA SER A 169 -36.36 45.31 -7.42
C SER A 169 -36.53 44.20 -6.38
N PRO A 170 -37.66 43.47 -6.38
CA PRO A 170 -37.81 42.32 -5.50
C PRO A 170 -36.78 41.26 -5.88
N GLN A 171 -36.29 40.53 -4.88
CA GLN A 171 -35.41 39.38 -5.09
C GLN A 171 -36.26 38.11 -5.25
N ALA A 172 -35.76 37.16 -6.03
CA ALA A 172 -36.36 35.83 -6.09
C ALA A 172 -36.26 35.14 -4.73
N ILE A 173 -37.18 34.22 -4.45
CA ILE A 173 -37.22 33.50 -3.16
C ILE A 173 -36.01 32.58 -2.96
N ILE A 174 -35.43 32.07 -4.05
CA ILE A 174 -34.22 31.24 -4.07
C ILE A 174 -33.23 31.84 -5.07
N SER A 175 -31.96 31.87 -4.69
CA SER A 175 -30.82 32.17 -5.55
C SER A 175 -30.05 30.90 -5.90
N ASN A 176 -29.40 30.89 -7.06
CA ASN A 176 -28.52 29.79 -7.48
C ASN A 176 -27.33 29.55 -6.52
N ASN A 177 -27.00 30.55 -5.69
CA ASN A 177 -25.95 30.46 -4.67
C ASN A 177 -26.41 29.77 -3.38
N ASP A 178 -27.73 29.65 -3.16
CA ASP A 178 -28.29 28.98 -1.99
C ASP A 178 -28.22 27.45 -2.12
N ILE A 179 -27.99 26.96 -3.34
CA ILE A 179 -27.92 25.54 -3.66
C ILE A 179 -26.49 25.04 -3.44
N PRO A 180 -26.23 24.14 -2.47
CA PRO A 180 -24.90 23.58 -2.26
C PRO A 180 -24.51 22.72 -3.46
N ARG A 181 -23.40 23.05 -4.14
CA ARG A 181 -22.94 22.33 -5.32
C ARG A 181 -21.78 21.42 -4.97
N ILE A 182 -21.79 20.21 -5.52
CA ILE A 182 -20.59 19.37 -5.57
C ILE A 182 -19.71 19.94 -6.68
N THR A 183 -18.57 20.53 -6.31
CA THR A 183 -17.65 21.13 -7.28
C THR A 183 -16.53 20.15 -7.67
N ASN A 184 -15.88 20.41 -8.81
CA ASN A 184 -14.69 19.64 -9.18
C ASN A 184 -13.55 19.85 -8.17
N GLU A 185 -13.46 21.01 -7.53
CA GLU A 185 -12.45 21.29 -6.50
C GLU A 185 -12.67 20.42 -5.25
N ASP A 186 -13.92 20.22 -4.84
CA ASP A 186 -14.27 19.31 -3.75
C ASP A 186 -13.85 17.87 -4.07
N LEU A 187 -14.15 17.42 -5.30
CA LEU A 187 -13.79 16.08 -5.76
C LEU A 187 -12.27 15.89 -5.84
N LEU A 188 -11.55 16.89 -6.35
CA LEU A 188 -10.08 16.90 -6.40
C LEU A 188 -9.48 16.92 -4.99
N THR A 189 -10.13 17.57 -4.02
CA THR A 189 -9.67 17.59 -2.63
C THR A 189 -9.75 16.19 -2.01
N ILE A 190 -10.83 15.47 -2.27
CA ILE A 190 -11.00 14.09 -1.82
C ILE A 190 -9.99 13.17 -2.51
N ASP A 191 -9.83 13.27 -3.82
CA ASP A 191 -8.95 12.40 -4.61
C ASP A 191 -7.47 12.60 -4.26
N ASN A 192 -7.01 13.86 -4.26
CA ASN A 192 -5.58 14.17 -4.07
C ASN A 192 -5.15 14.15 -2.61
N TYR A 193 -6.06 14.48 -1.67
CA TYR A 193 -5.69 14.68 -0.26
C TYR A 193 -6.41 13.75 0.71
N SER A 194 -7.35 12.92 0.26
CA SER A 194 -8.16 12.05 1.12
C SER A 194 -8.86 12.82 2.26
N LYS A 195 -9.25 14.08 1.99
CA LYS A 195 -9.90 14.99 2.93
C LYS A 195 -11.27 15.42 2.41
N LEU A 196 -12.19 15.65 3.34
CA LEU A 196 -13.46 16.28 3.01
C LEU A 196 -13.26 17.80 2.81
N PRO A 197 -14.09 18.44 1.97
CA PRO A 197 -14.13 19.89 1.88
C PRO A 197 -14.36 20.57 3.23
N ASN A 198 -13.89 21.81 3.36
CA ASN A 198 -14.05 22.58 4.60
C ASN A 198 -15.52 22.70 5.00
N GLY A 199 -15.81 22.48 6.28
CA GLY A 199 -17.18 22.55 6.82
C GLY A 199 -18.01 21.28 6.61
N ILE A 200 -17.44 20.20 6.07
CA ILE A 200 -18.10 18.90 5.96
C ILE A 200 -17.42 17.88 6.89
N ASP A 201 -18.20 17.35 7.83
CA ASP A 201 -17.74 16.31 8.74
C ASP A 201 -18.03 14.90 8.20
N ARG A 202 -17.12 13.96 8.50
CA ARG A 202 -17.30 12.56 8.13
C ARG A 202 -18.36 11.91 9.02
N MET A 203 -19.52 11.61 8.46
CA MET A 203 -20.52 10.82 9.16
C MET A 203 -20.14 9.33 9.20
N ALA A 204 -20.18 8.75 10.39
CA ALA A 204 -20.11 7.30 10.57
C ALA A 204 -21.42 6.67 10.10
N TRP A 205 -21.33 5.60 9.33
CA TRP A 205 -22.50 4.90 8.81
C TRP A 205 -23.18 4.12 9.95
N GLY A 206 -24.49 4.36 10.15
CA GLY A 206 -25.30 3.78 11.24
C GLY A 206 -25.89 4.80 12.24
N ALA A 207 -25.64 6.10 12.06
CA ALA A 207 -26.16 7.16 12.93
C ALA A 207 -27.37 7.93 12.36
N MET A 208 -28.02 7.41 11.32
CA MET A 208 -29.29 7.91 10.77
C MET A 208 -30.37 6.85 10.88
#